data_AF-A0A7J6SCU9-F1
#
_entry.id   AF-A0A7J6SCU9-F1
#
_cell.length_a   1.000
_cell.length_b   1.000
_cell.length_c   1.000
_cell.angle_alpha   90.00
_cell.angle_beta   90.00
_cell.angle_gamma   90.00
#
_symmetry.space_group_name_H-M   'P 1'
#
loop_
_entity.id
_entity.type
_entity.pdbx_description
1 polymer ?
#
loop_
_entity_poly.entity_id
_entity_poly.type
_entity_poly.pdbx_seq_one_letter_code
_entity_poly.pdbx_strand_id
1 'polypeptide(L)'
;YAYATPTESALDLLSDFVPGGVVEVGSGTGYWAKLLRDRRVEVLALDKNPPDHQANAYHGRCRPHTEVKKGNATDLESLSPMEYPKLMLCYPPPQEHMAAEAIGNFKGDYVFHIGEWFGDTGSLAMQKALGQSFRMIRREPLPNWPSTSYEMTIWKRRSKDDQGENALPAVACSHCGGRAQVRCRITCEIAYCNKEECLDACRSKHRTLMAFKMSGPATSVGAIYPDVNAAMTVRTLASTGTQEADGQSETEQQASTSEAETPLTLTFQWVALMGPANGGSLVSWLVLAARMATNLADQPPNKKTKIMTAQVEQLAIDTIRVTAAEMVQKAKSGHPGAPM
;
A
#
# COMPACT_ATOMS: atom_id res chain seq x y z
N TYR A 1 -9.20 5.38 -20.80
CA TYR A 1 -8.48 5.82 -19.59
C TYR A 1 -9.28 5.38 -18.38
N ALA A 2 -8.63 4.82 -17.37
CA ALA A 2 -9.21 4.49 -16.06
C ALA A 2 -8.16 4.76 -14.98
N TYR A 3 -8.59 5.20 -13.78
CA TYR A 3 -7.69 5.44 -12.65
C TYR A 3 -7.00 4.13 -12.21
N ALA A 4 -7.80 3.13 -11.85
CA ALA A 4 -7.33 1.76 -11.65
C ALA A 4 -7.30 1.04 -13.00
N THR A 5 -6.11 0.88 -13.57
CA THR A 5 -5.92 0.35 -14.92
C THR A 5 -6.08 -1.18 -14.95
N PRO A 6 -6.84 -1.76 -15.90
CA PRO A 6 -6.96 -3.20 -16.04
C PRO A 6 -5.67 -3.87 -16.51
N THR A 7 -5.51 -5.14 -16.14
CA THR A 7 -4.61 -6.09 -16.81
C THR A 7 -5.42 -7.10 -17.61
N GLU A 8 -4.78 -7.77 -18.56
CA GLU A 8 -5.40 -8.91 -19.28
C GLU A 8 -5.87 -9.99 -18.29
N SER A 9 -5.01 -10.36 -17.32
CA SER A 9 -5.35 -11.31 -16.25
C SER A 9 -6.60 -10.90 -15.46
N ALA A 10 -6.75 -9.62 -15.12
CA ALA A 10 -7.93 -9.14 -14.40
C ALA A 10 -9.21 -9.19 -15.26
N LEU A 11 -9.10 -8.86 -16.55
CA LEU A 11 -10.23 -8.91 -17.48
C LEU A 11 -10.68 -10.34 -17.74
N ASP A 12 -9.74 -11.26 -17.96
CA ASP A 12 -10.00 -12.68 -18.17
C ASP A 12 -10.59 -13.31 -16.90
N LEU A 13 -10.03 -12.98 -15.74
CA LEU A 13 -10.56 -13.42 -14.46
C LEU A 13 -12.02 -12.98 -14.26
N LEU A 14 -12.35 -11.73 -14.59
CA LEU A 14 -13.72 -11.22 -14.43
C LEU A 14 -14.68 -11.82 -15.47
N SER A 15 -14.21 -12.00 -16.71
CA SER A 15 -14.94 -12.69 -17.78
C SER A 15 -15.36 -14.09 -17.38
N ASP A 16 -14.41 -14.87 -16.86
CA ASP A 16 -14.59 -16.31 -16.68
C ASP A 16 -15.08 -16.69 -15.27
N PHE A 17 -15.25 -15.70 -14.38
CA PHE A 17 -15.47 -15.95 -12.96
C PHE A 17 -16.72 -16.79 -12.66
N VAL A 18 -17.88 -16.30 -13.11
CA VAL A 18 -19.19 -16.98 -13.07
C VAL A 18 -20.01 -16.55 -14.27
N PRO A 19 -20.94 -17.40 -14.76
CA PRO A 19 -21.88 -17.01 -15.80
C PRO A 19 -22.72 -15.78 -15.42
N GLY A 20 -23.28 -15.10 -16.43
CA GLY A 20 -24.12 -13.91 -16.26
C GLY A 20 -23.38 -12.58 -16.45
N GLY A 21 -24.15 -11.49 -16.48
CA GLY A 21 -23.67 -10.14 -16.72
C GLY A 21 -23.00 -9.50 -15.50
N VAL A 22 -22.43 -8.32 -15.75
CA VAL A 22 -21.78 -7.48 -14.75
C VAL A 22 -22.44 -6.11 -14.77
N VAL A 23 -22.84 -5.61 -13.62
CA VAL A 23 -23.25 -4.20 -13.48
C VAL A 23 -22.08 -3.38 -12.93
N GLU A 24 -21.69 -2.33 -13.63
CA GLU A 24 -20.65 -1.39 -13.22
C GLU A 24 -21.32 -0.09 -12.76
N VAL A 25 -21.12 0.32 -11.51
CA VAL A 25 -21.67 1.58 -10.98
C VAL A 25 -20.53 2.58 -10.80
N GLY A 26 -20.71 3.79 -11.35
CA GLY A 26 -19.65 4.80 -11.43
C GLY A 26 -18.68 4.52 -12.57
N SER A 27 -19.21 4.08 -13.72
CA SER A 27 -18.41 3.61 -14.87
C SER A 27 -17.58 4.71 -15.54
N GLY A 28 -17.88 5.99 -15.28
CA GLY A 28 -17.28 7.15 -15.91
C GLY A 28 -17.35 7.05 -17.44
N THR A 29 -16.19 6.88 -18.08
CA THR A 29 -16.09 6.75 -19.54
C THR A 29 -16.37 5.33 -20.06
N GLY A 30 -16.58 4.35 -19.18
CA GLY A 30 -16.85 2.96 -19.55
C GLY A 30 -15.63 2.21 -20.09
N TYR A 31 -14.41 2.56 -19.66
CA TYR A 31 -13.19 1.91 -20.17
C TYR A 31 -13.14 0.40 -19.85
N TRP A 32 -13.43 0.03 -18.60
CA TRP A 32 -13.53 -1.39 -18.21
C TRP A 32 -14.68 -2.09 -18.93
N ALA A 33 -15.88 -1.49 -18.93
CA ALA A 33 -17.03 -2.00 -19.68
C ALA A 33 -16.71 -2.27 -21.17
N LYS A 34 -16.00 -1.36 -21.84
CA LYS A 34 -15.58 -1.53 -23.24
C LYS A 34 -14.71 -2.77 -23.41
N LEU A 35 -13.72 -2.98 -22.54
CA LEU A 35 -12.78 -4.11 -22.64
C LEU A 35 -13.44 -5.46 -22.32
N LEU A 36 -14.42 -5.45 -21.41
CA LEU A 36 -15.22 -6.63 -21.08
C LEU A 36 -16.24 -6.96 -22.19
N ARG A 37 -16.87 -5.96 -22.80
CA ARG A 37 -17.77 -6.16 -23.95
C ARG A 37 -17.03 -6.70 -25.18
N ASP A 38 -15.80 -6.25 -25.43
CA ASP A 38 -14.95 -6.84 -26.47
C ASP A 38 -14.65 -8.33 -26.21
N ARG A 39 -14.68 -8.75 -24.93
CA ARG A 39 -14.61 -10.16 -24.49
C ARG A 39 -15.97 -10.86 -24.44
N ARG A 40 -17.03 -10.24 -25.00
CA ARG A 40 -18.40 -10.75 -25.03
C ARG A 40 -19.04 -10.92 -23.64
N VAL A 41 -18.54 -10.21 -22.64
CA VAL A 41 -19.21 -10.10 -21.34
C VAL A 41 -20.34 -9.10 -21.46
N GLU A 42 -21.53 -9.49 -21.00
CA GLU A 42 -22.64 -8.55 -20.84
C GLU A 42 -22.34 -7.58 -19.70
N VAL A 43 -22.27 -6.29 -20.03
CA VAL A 43 -21.98 -5.24 -19.04
C VAL A 43 -23.07 -4.18 -19.07
N LEU A 44 -23.70 -3.94 -17.93
CA LEU A 44 -24.54 -2.78 -17.67
C LEU A 44 -23.68 -1.70 -17.00
N ALA A 45 -23.16 -0.77 -17.81
CA ALA A 45 -22.37 0.36 -17.33
C ALA A 45 -23.28 1.53 -16.95
N LEU A 46 -23.28 1.88 -15.67
CA LEU A 46 -24.05 2.99 -15.08
C LEU A 46 -23.11 4.08 -14.57
N ASP A 47 -23.46 5.34 -14.86
CA ASP A 47 -22.83 6.50 -14.23
C ASP A 47 -23.88 7.60 -13.95
N LYS A 48 -23.73 8.32 -12.84
CA LYS A 48 -24.65 9.41 -12.46
C LYS A 48 -24.56 10.58 -13.45
N ASN A 49 -23.36 10.83 -13.96
CA ASN A 49 -23.02 11.93 -14.86
C ASN A 49 -22.15 11.40 -16.01
N PRO A 50 -22.72 10.63 -16.95
CA PRO A 50 -21.94 10.09 -18.06
C PRO A 50 -21.36 11.21 -18.95
N PRO A 51 -20.26 10.93 -19.69
CA PRO A 51 -19.48 11.95 -20.40
C PRO A 51 -20.18 12.57 -21.61
N ASP A 52 -21.33 12.04 -22.03
CA ASP A 52 -22.18 12.57 -23.09
C ASP A 52 -22.95 13.83 -22.69
N HIS A 53 -23.07 14.13 -21.38
CA HIS A 53 -23.86 15.26 -20.90
C HIS A 53 -23.03 16.44 -20.40
N GLN A 54 -21.94 16.24 -19.65
CA GLN A 54 -21.14 17.31 -19.06
C GLN A 54 -19.78 16.81 -18.56
N ALA A 55 -18.76 17.68 -18.61
CA ALA A 55 -17.47 17.38 -18.01
C ALA A 55 -17.53 17.42 -16.48
N ASN A 56 -16.80 16.54 -15.82
CA ASN A 56 -16.65 16.54 -14.36
C ASN A 56 -15.18 16.31 -13.95
N ALA A 57 -14.92 16.29 -12.64
CA ALA A 57 -13.57 16.13 -12.09
C ALA A 57 -12.91 14.77 -12.40
N TYR A 58 -13.69 13.74 -12.74
CA TYR A 58 -13.20 12.37 -12.94
C TYR A 58 -12.79 12.08 -14.38
N HIS A 59 -13.57 12.55 -15.36
CA HIS A 59 -13.28 12.27 -16.77
C HIS A 59 -13.08 13.52 -17.62
N GLY A 60 -13.28 14.72 -17.08
CA GLY A 60 -13.18 15.96 -17.84
C GLY A 60 -14.02 15.89 -19.11
N ARG A 61 -13.42 16.24 -20.25
CA ARG A 61 -14.06 16.18 -21.59
C ARG A 61 -13.79 14.88 -22.34
N CYS A 62 -13.33 13.83 -21.66
CA CYS A 62 -13.06 12.55 -22.30
C CYS A 62 -14.37 11.97 -22.85
N ARG A 63 -14.33 11.48 -24.10
CA ARG A 63 -15.48 10.82 -24.72
C ARG A 63 -15.71 9.44 -24.11
N PRO A 64 -16.96 8.94 -24.08
CA PRO A 64 -17.21 7.56 -23.68
C PRO A 64 -16.47 6.58 -24.59
N HIS A 65 -15.89 5.53 -24.01
CA HIS A 65 -15.30 4.41 -24.74
C HIS A 65 -16.34 3.43 -25.27
N THR A 66 -17.53 3.43 -24.65
CA THR A 66 -18.68 2.59 -24.99
C THR A 66 -19.94 3.23 -24.40
N GLU A 67 -21.13 2.72 -24.74
CA GLU A 67 -22.38 3.15 -24.08
C GLU A 67 -22.29 3.03 -22.54
N VAL A 68 -22.50 4.15 -21.85
CA VAL A 68 -22.68 4.25 -20.40
C VAL A 68 -24.03 4.89 -20.16
N LYS A 69 -24.93 4.18 -19.49
CA LYS A 69 -26.28 4.66 -19.22
C LYS A 69 -26.26 5.59 -18.01
N LYS A 70 -27.06 6.64 -18.06
CA LYS A 70 -27.30 7.48 -16.90
C LYS A 70 -28.04 6.67 -15.82
N GLY A 71 -27.41 6.50 -14.67
CA GLY A 71 -27.92 5.66 -13.58
C GLY A 71 -27.03 5.73 -12.34
N ASN A 72 -27.44 5.10 -11.25
CA ASN A 72 -26.73 5.10 -9.98
C ASN A 72 -27.03 3.81 -9.18
N ALA A 73 -26.68 3.80 -7.89
CA ALA A 73 -26.89 2.65 -7.00
C ALA A 73 -28.35 2.20 -6.85
N THR A 74 -29.35 3.09 -7.01
CA THR A 74 -30.77 2.73 -6.89
C THR A 74 -31.24 1.83 -8.02
N ASP A 75 -30.64 1.93 -9.21
CA ASP A 75 -31.02 1.12 -10.37
C ASP A 75 -30.79 -0.38 -10.13
N LEU A 76 -29.86 -0.73 -9.22
CA LEU A 76 -29.57 -2.11 -8.82
C LEU A 76 -30.77 -2.83 -8.19
N GLU A 77 -31.72 -2.08 -7.59
CA GLU A 77 -32.90 -2.67 -6.96
C GLU A 77 -33.81 -3.38 -7.97
N SER A 78 -33.81 -2.91 -9.22
CA SER A 78 -34.61 -3.46 -10.31
C SER A 78 -33.95 -4.65 -11.02
N LEU A 79 -32.65 -4.89 -10.78
CA LEU A 79 -31.90 -5.92 -11.49
C LEU A 79 -32.12 -7.30 -10.89
N SER A 80 -32.24 -8.29 -11.79
CA SER A 80 -32.26 -9.70 -11.41
C SER A 80 -30.86 -10.18 -11.04
N PRO A 81 -30.64 -10.80 -9.87
CA PRO A 81 -29.35 -11.39 -9.52
C PRO A 81 -28.95 -12.58 -10.41
N MET A 82 -29.91 -13.18 -11.12
CA MET A 82 -29.63 -14.23 -12.11
C MET A 82 -29.03 -13.67 -13.40
N GLU A 83 -29.44 -12.46 -13.78
CA GLU A 83 -28.95 -11.77 -14.98
C GLU A 83 -27.64 -11.06 -14.67
N TYR A 84 -27.56 -10.34 -13.55
CA TYR A 84 -26.38 -9.60 -13.09
C TYR A 84 -25.88 -10.11 -11.73
N PRO A 85 -25.22 -11.28 -11.67
CA PRO A 85 -24.68 -11.83 -10.43
C PRO A 85 -23.42 -11.11 -9.93
N LYS A 86 -22.87 -10.18 -10.72
CA LYS A 86 -21.60 -9.47 -10.46
C LYS A 86 -21.81 -7.95 -10.42
N LEU A 87 -21.39 -7.31 -9.33
CA LEU A 87 -21.25 -5.86 -9.20
C LEU A 87 -19.78 -5.48 -9.35
N MET A 88 -19.48 -4.50 -10.19
CA MET A 88 -18.14 -3.93 -10.34
C MET A 88 -18.12 -2.47 -9.85
N LEU A 89 -17.15 -2.18 -8.98
CA LEU A 89 -16.88 -0.85 -8.43
C LEU A 89 -15.41 -0.49 -8.73
N CYS A 90 -15.19 0.20 -9.85
CA CYS A 90 -13.86 0.64 -10.27
C CYS A 90 -13.60 2.07 -9.85
N TYR A 91 -12.57 2.27 -9.03
CA TYR A 91 -12.20 3.56 -8.45
C TYR A 91 -13.43 4.28 -7.88
N PRO A 92 -14.12 3.68 -6.88
CA PRO A 92 -15.22 4.39 -6.24
C PRO A 92 -14.70 5.74 -5.71
N PRO A 93 -15.40 6.85 -5.98
CA PRO A 93 -15.09 8.19 -5.49
C PRO A 93 -14.73 8.22 -3.99
N PRO A 94 -13.67 8.93 -3.61
CA PRO A 94 -13.26 9.08 -2.21
C PRO A 94 -14.38 9.68 -1.36
N GLN A 95 -14.64 9.07 -0.20
CA GLN A 95 -15.58 9.57 0.83
C GLN A 95 -17.05 9.72 0.39
N GLU A 96 -17.43 9.22 -0.78
CA GLU A 96 -18.81 9.25 -1.26
C GLU A 96 -19.61 8.02 -0.80
N HIS A 97 -20.94 8.18 -0.76
CA HIS A 97 -21.87 7.13 -0.36
C HIS A 97 -22.19 6.13 -1.48
N MET A 98 -21.96 6.51 -2.74
CA MET A 98 -22.37 5.77 -3.93
C MET A 98 -21.96 4.29 -3.91
N ALA A 99 -20.73 3.98 -3.48
CA ALA A 99 -20.27 2.59 -3.40
C ALA A 99 -20.94 1.79 -2.27
N ALA A 100 -21.20 2.43 -1.13
CA ALA A 100 -21.90 1.80 0.00
C ALA A 100 -23.37 1.52 -0.33
N GLU A 101 -24.03 2.47 -0.99
CA GLU A 101 -25.40 2.33 -1.51
C GLU A 101 -25.46 1.22 -2.56
N ALA A 102 -24.50 1.16 -3.49
CA ALA A 102 -24.44 0.12 -4.50
C ALA A 102 -24.33 -1.28 -3.86
N ILE A 103 -23.47 -1.44 -2.85
CA ILE A 103 -23.35 -2.70 -2.10
C ILE A 103 -24.65 -3.07 -1.38
N GLY A 104 -25.34 -2.09 -0.80
CA GLY A 104 -26.61 -2.30 -0.09
C GLY A 104 -27.76 -2.73 -1.01
N ASN A 105 -27.85 -2.14 -2.20
CA ASN A 105 -28.91 -2.40 -3.15
C ASN A 105 -28.65 -3.60 -4.07
N PHE A 106 -27.39 -4.02 -4.17
CA PHE A 106 -27.01 -5.16 -5.00
C PHE A 106 -27.55 -6.48 -4.45
N LYS A 107 -28.19 -7.27 -5.32
CA LYS A 107 -28.80 -8.57 -4.97
C LYS A 107 -27.97 -9.77 -5.40
N GLY A 108 -26.98 -9.59 -6.29
CA GLY A 108 -26.13 -10.68 -6.77
C GLY A 108 -25.08 -11.13 -5.75
N ASP A 109 -24.25 -12.09 -6.10
CA ASP A 109 -23.37 -12.79 -5.14
C ASP A 109 -21.94 -12.27 -5.10
N TYR A 110 -21.49 -11.58 -6.15
CA TYR A 110 -20.08 -11.23 -6.30
C TYR A 110 -19.88 -9.74 -6.47
N VAL A 111 -18.98 -9.17 -5.67
CA VAL A 111 -18.54 -7.78 -5.79
C VAL A 111 -17.07 -7.74 -6.16
N PHE A 112 -16.78 -7.08 -7.27
CA PHE A 112 -15.45 -6.75 -7.77
C PHE A 112 -15.15 -5.32 -7.34
N HIS A 113 -14.36 -5.16 -6.30
CA HIS A 113 -13.84 -3.86 -5.90
C HIS A 113 -12.46 -3.67 -6.53
N ILE A 114 -12.34 -2.68 -7.40
CA ILE A 114 -11.13 -2.33 -8.15
C ILE A 114 -10.65 -0.97 -7.63
N GLY A 115 -9.64 -0.98 -6.78
CA GLY A 115 -9.23 0.22 -6.04
C GLY A 115 -8.30 -0.10 -4.88
N GLU A 116 -8.20 0.83 -3.94
CA GLU A 116 -7.35 0.76 -2.75
C GLU A 116 -8.16 0.48 -1.49
N TRP A 117 -7.88 -0.67 -0.87
CA TRP A 117 -8.42 -0.95 0.46
C TRP A 117 -7.71 -0.11 1.54
N PHE A 118 -8.45 0.64 2.35
CA PHE A 118 -7.88 1.65 3.27
C PHE A 118 -6.94 2.67 2.59
N GLY A 119 -7.20 3.00 1.32
CA GLY A 119 -6.53 4.07 0.59
C GLY A 119 -7.50 5.17 0.17
N ASP A 120 -7.22 5.79 -0.98
CA ASP A 120 -7.97 6.97 -1.44
C ASP A 120 -9.30 6.62 -2.11
N THR A 121 -9.53 5.37 -2.50
CA THR A 121 -10.78 4.99 -3.19
C THR A 121 -11.88 4.56 -2.21
N GLY A 122 -13.09 5.03 -2.48
CA GLY A 122 -14.30 4.68 -1.74
C GLY A 122 -14.33 5.33 -0.36
N SER A 123 -15.08 4.71 0.54
CA SER A 123 -15.33 5.26 1.88
C SER A 123 -15.27 4.18 2.95
N LEU A 124 -15.13 4.59 4.21
CA LEU A 124 -15.24 3.67 5.35
C LEU A 124 -16.61 2.99 5.39
N ALA A 125 -17.67 3.69 4.95
CA ALA A 125 -19.01 3.12 4.84
C ALA A 125 -19.06 1.96 3.83
N MET A 126 -18.44 2.14 2.65
CA MET A 126 -18.30 1.08 1.65
C MET A 126 -17.55 -0.13 2.22
N GLN A 127 -16.40 0.11 2.87
CA GLN A 127 -15.58 -0.97 3.43
C GLN A 127 -16.33 -1.75 4.51
N LYS A 128 -17.09 -1.06 5.36
CA LYS A 128 -17.97 -1.70 6.37
C LYS A 128 -19.07 -2.52 5.70
N ALA A 129 -19.80 -1.95 4.75
CA ALA A 129 -20.88 -2.64 4.05
C ALA A 129 -20.38 -3.93 3.37
N LEU A 130 -19.22 -3.84 2.70
CA LEU A 130 -18.61 -4.98 2.03
C LEU A 130 -18.13 -6.04 3.03
N GLY A 131 -17.43 -5.64 4.09
CA GLY A 131 -16.90 -6.58 5.10
C GLY A 131 -17.98 -7.27 5.94
N GLN A 132 -19.14 -6.62 6.12
CA GLN A 132 -20.30 -7.18 6.82
C GLN A 132 -21.07 -8.19 5.96
N SER A 133 -21.32 -7.86 4.69
CA SER A 133 -22.21 -8.66 3.84
C SER A 133 -21.46 -9.67 2.96
N PHE A 134 -20.16 -9.48 2.77
CA PHE A 134 -19.33 -10.29 1.89
C PHE A 134 -18.03 -10.70 2.59
N ARG A 135 -17.36 -11.69 2.00
CA ARG A 135 -15.99 -12.09 2.35
C ARG A 135 -15.11 -12.04 1.12
N MET A 136 -13.89 -11.57 1.28
CA MET A 136 -12.91 -11.56 0.19
C MET A 136 -12.43 -12.98 -0.07
N ILE A 137 -12.43 -13.39 -1.34
CA ILE A 137 -12.01 -14.74 -1.76
C ILE A 137 -10.84 -14.72 -2.72
N ARG A 138 -10.58 -13.59 -3.37
CA ARG A 138 -9.46 -13.45 -4.32
C ARG A 138 -8.97 -12.03 -4.41
N ARG A 139 -7.69 -11.92 -4.76
CA ARG A 139 -7.00 -10.69 -5.16
C ARG A 139 -6.37 -10.90 -6.51
N GLU A 140 -6.34 -9.84 -7.30
CA GLU A 140 -5.61 -9.76 -8.55
C GLU A 140 -4.83 -8.43 -8.56
N PRO A 141 -3.50 -8.47 -8.69
CA PRO A 141 -2.69 -7.25 -8.72
C PRO A 141 -2.99 -6.45 -9.99
N LEU A 142 -2.98 -5.12 -9.86
CA LEU A 142 -3.13 -4.18 -10.96
C LEU A 142 -1.87 -3.32 -11.12
N PRO A 143 -1.67 -2.67 -12.28
CA PRO A 143 -0.60 -1.71 -12.47
C PRO A 143 -0.83 -0.53 -11.52
N ASN A 144 0.23 -0.09 -10.87
CA ASN A 144 0.19 0.95 -9.87
C ASN A 144 1.07 2.13 -10.24
N TRP A 145 0.57 3.32 -9.94
CA TRP A 145 1.40 4.52 -9.90
C TRP A 145 2.22 4.50 -8.61
N PRO A 146 3.35 5.24 -8.55
CA PRO A 146 4.18 5.28 -7.36
C PRO A 146 3.48 5.75 -6.09
N SER A 147 2.25 6.28 -6.11
CA SER A 147 1.52 6.68 -4.90
C SER A 147 0.27 5.83 -4.63
N THR A 148 -0.01 4.81 -5.43
CA THR A 148 -1.26 4.04 -5.37
C THR A 148 -0.99 2.58 -5.01
N SER A 149 -2.04 1.89 -4.55
CA SER A 149 -2.02 0.44 -4.33
C SER A 149 -3.33 -0.21 -4.77
N TYR A 150 -3.71 0.05 -6.03
CA TYR A 150 -4.82 -0.58 -6.72
C TYR A 150 -4.62 -2.10 -6.79
N GLU A 151 -5.68 -2.79 -6.44
CA GLU A 151 -5.88 -4.21 -6.67
C GLU A 151 -7.33 -4.43 -7.10
N MET A 152 -7.58 -5.52 -7.81
CA MET A 152 -8.93 -6.04 -7.97
C MET A 152 -9.17 -7.10 -6.89
N THR A 153 -10.17 -6.87 -6.06
CA THR A 153 -10.58 -7.79 -4.99
C THR A 153 -11.95 -8.35 -5.31
N ILE A 154 -12.09 -9.67 -5.18
CA ILE A 154 -13.34 -10.38 -5.42
C ILE A 154 -13.94 -10.80 -4.09
N TRP A 155 -15.18 -10.42 -3.88
CA TRP A 155 -15.92 -10.62 -2.65
C TRP A 155 -17.15 -11.46 -2.92
N LYS A 156 -17.33 -12.53 -2.15
CA LYS A 156 -18.49 -13.41 -2.23
C LYS A 156 -19.46 -13.10 -1.09
N ARG A 157 -20.75 -13.02 -1.41
CA ARG A 157 -21.81 -12.78 -0.43
C ARG A 157 -21.80 -13.88 0.63
N ARG A 158 -21.93 -13.47 1.89
CA ARG A 158 -22.04 -14.41 3.01
C ARG A 158 -23.40 -15.09 2.94
N SER A 159 -23.40 -16.41 3.08
CA SER A 159 -24.62 -17.19 3.30
C SER A 159 -24.73 -17.57 4.78
N LYS A 160 -25.89 -18.07 5.21
CA LYS A 160 -26.07 -18.56 6.59
C LYS A 160 -25.14 -19.74 6.91
N ASP A 161 -24.78 -20.51 5.90
CA ASP A 161 -23.92 -21.68 6.02
C ASP A 161 -22.43 -21.37 5.76
N ASP A 162 -22.09 -20.08 5.58
CA ASP A 162 -20.74 -19.67 5.26
C ASP A 162 -19.83 -19.74 6.49
N GLN A 163 -19.09 -20.85 6.61
CA GLN A 163 -18.10 -21.09 7.68
C GLN A 163 -16.84 -20.21 7.55
N GLY A 164 -16.80 -19.28 6.59
CA GLY A 164 -15.65 -18.41 6.35
C GLY A 164 -14.48 -19.11 5.64
N GLU A 165 -14.71 -20.29 5.06
CA GLU A 165 -13.72 -21.03 4.29
C GLU A 165 -13.16 -20.16 3.16
N ASN A 166 -11.83 -20.11 3.01
CA ASN A 166 -11.10 -19.32 2.01
C ASN A 166 -11.29 -17.80 2.12
N ALA A 167 -11.74 -17.28 3.27
CA ALA A 167 -11.78 -15.83 3.50
C ALA A 167 -10.35 -15.27 3.63
N LEU A 168 -9.96 -14.41 2.68
CA LEU A 168 -8.69 -13.69 2.75
C LEU A 168 -8.84 -12.48 3.70
N PRO A 169 -7.78 -12.10 4.46
CA PRO A 169 -7.82 -10.88 5.26
C PRO A 169 -8.01 -9.68 4.33
N ALA A 170 -8.69 -8.62 4.75
CA ALA A 170 -8.93 -7.44 3.90
C ALA A 170 -7.65 -6.67 3.52
N VAL A 171 -6.63 -6.74 4.38
CA VAL A 171 -5.24 -6.39 4.05
C VAL A 171 -4.34 -7.53 4.56
N ALA A 172 -3.53 -8.08 3.66
CA ALA A 172 -2.59 -9.15 3.99
C ALA A 172 -1.21 -8.56 4.33
N CYS A 173 -0.51 -9.17 5.30
CA CYS A 173 0.87 -8.83 5.60
C CYS A 173 1.76 -9.24 4.43
N SER A 174 2.64 -8.34 4.00
CA SER A 174 3.52 -8.54 2.84
C SER A 174 4.58 -9.63 3.04
N HIS A 175 4.78 -10.11 4.28
CA HIS A 175 5.67 -11.24 4.57
C HIS A 175 4.91 -12.55 4.75
N CYS A 176 4.04 -12.64 5.76
CA CYS A 176 3.42 -13.91 6.14
C CYS A 176 2.03 -14.17 5.52
N GLY A 177 1.47 -13.21 4.79
CA GLY A 177 0.12 -13.31 4.21
C GLY A 177 -1.03 -13.22 5.23
N GLY A 178 -0.74 -13.24 6.52
CA GLY A 178 -1.72 -13.08 7.61
C GLY A 178 -2.37 -11.70 7.65
N ARG A 179 -3.28 -11.46 8.59
CA ARG A 179 -3.95 -10.15 8.72
C ARG A 179 -2.95 -9.05 9.08
N ALA A 180 -2.86 -8.03 8.22
CA ALA A 180 -2.10 -6.82 8.52
C ALA A 180 -2.89 -5.90 9.47
N GLN A 181 -2.15 -5.20 10.33
CA GLN A 181 -2.66 -4.15 11.23
C GLN A 181 -2.51 -2.77 10.59
N VAL A 182 -1.44 -2.57 9.81
CA VAL A 182 -1.12 -1.28 9.21
C VAL A 182 -0.59 -1.48 7.79
N ARG A 183 -1.05 -0.62 6.88
CA ARG A 183 -0.47 -0.42 5.55
C ARG A 183 0.37 0.85 5.60
N CYS A 184 1.60 0.80 5.10
CA CYS A 184 2.46 1.98 5.06
C CYS A 184 1.85 3.00 4.08
N ARG A 185 1.54 4.20 4.58
CA ARG A 185 0.91 5.27 3.80
C ARG A 185 1.80 5.89 2.74
N ILE A 186 3.12 5.74 2.88
CA ILE A 186 4.07 6.27 1.91
C ILE A 186 4.27 5.23 0.79
N THR A 187 4.50 3.96 1.15
CA THR A 187 4.72 2.91 0.14
C THR A 187 3.41 2.43 -0.50
N CYS A 188 2.28 2.55 0.18
CA CYS A 188 0.97 1.99 -0.18
C CYS A 188 0.95 0.46 -0.46
N GLU A 189 2.09 -0.15 -0.75
CA GLU A 189 2.28 -1.51 -1.22
C GLU A 189 2.61 -2.48 -0.08
N ILE A 190 3.28 -2.00 0.98
CA ILE A 190 3.67 -2.85 2.11
C ILE A 190 2.69 -2.69 3.26
N ALA A 191 2.22 -3.83 3.77
CA ALA A 191 1.43 -3.93 4.97
C ALA A 191 2.04 -4.93 5.96
N TYR A 192 1.92 -4.62 7.25
CA TYR A 192 2.58 -5.34 8.34
C TYR A 192 1.56 -5.92 9.30
N CYS A 193 1.78 -7.15 9.75
CA CYS A 193 1.19 -7.65 10.98
C CYS A 193 1.98 -7.08 12.19
N ASN A 194 1.72 -7.58 13.40
CA ASN A 194 2.38 -7.15 14.62
C ASN A 194 3.63 -7.99 15.00
N LYS A 195 4.05 -8.94 14.15
CA LYS A 195 5.22 -9.78 14.42
C LYS A 195 6.50 -9.11 13.94
N GLU A 196 7.48 -8.99 14.83
CA GLU A 196 8.78 -8.35 14.55
C GLU A 196 9.48 -8.97 13.34
N GLU A 197 9.49 -10.31 13.24
CA GLU A 197 10.04 -11.05 12.09
C GLU A 197 9.48 -10.59 10.74
N CYS A 198 8.19 -10.24 10.68
CA CYS A 198 7.54 -9.80 9.44
C CYS A 198 7.94 -8.36 9.08
N LEU A 199 8.14 -7.51 10.08
CA LEU A 199 8.62 -6.14 9.88
C LEU A 199 10.06 -6.18 9.35
N ASP A 200 10.93 -6.99 9.96
CA ASP A 200 12.33 -7.11 9.57
C ASP A 200 12.50 -7.73 8.19
N ALA A 201 11.76 -8.80 7.88
CA ALA A 201 11.79 -9.40 6.56
C ALA A 201 11.37 -8.42 5.45
N CYS A 202 10.44 -7.50 5.73
CA CYS A 202 10.00 -6.49 4.77
C CYS A 202 10.88 -5.23 4.75
N ARG A 203 11.84 -5.07 5.68
CA ARG A 203 12.60 -3.82 5.89
C ARG A 203 13.37 -3.38 4.65
N SER A 204 14.06 -4.30 3.97
CA SER A 204 14.83 -3.98 2.76
C SER A 204 13.92 -3.54 1.60
N LYS A 205 12.83 -4.28 1.35
CA LYS A 205 11.83 -3.92 0.34
C LYS A 205 11.21 -2.56 0.64
N HIS A 206 10.86 -2.32 1.90
CA HIS A 206 10.30 -1.05 2.34
C HIS A 206 11.25 0.12 2.10
N ARG A 207 12.53 0.00 2.50
CA ARG A 207 13.53 1.04 2.25
C ARG A 207 13.73 1.33 0.76
N THR A 208 13.69 0.30 -0.07
CA THR A 208 13.83 0.44 -1.53
C THR A 208 12.64 1.18 -2.13
N LEU A 209 11.41 0.80 -1.76
CA LEU A 209 10.20 1.49 -2.19
C LEU A 209 10.16 2.94 -1.68
N MET A 210 10.63 3.19 -0.47
CA MET A 210 10.78 4.56 0.05
C MET A 210 11.78 5.38 -0.74
N ALA A 211 12.96 4.84 -1.02
CA ALA A 211 13.94 5.53 -1.86
C ALA A 211 13.36 5.83 -3.25
N PHE A 212 12.69 4.86 -3.88
CA PHE A 212 12.07 5.06 -5.20
C PHE A 212 11.00 6.15 -5.19
N LYS A 213 10.11 6.16 -4.18
CA LYS A 213 9.00 7.12 -4.09
C LYS A 213 9.41 8.52 -3.64
N MET A 214 10.47 8.62 -2.83
CA MET A 214 10.97 9.89 -2.30
C MET A 214 12.14 10.46 -3.14
N SER A 215 12.60 9.73 -4.15
CA SER A 215 13.49 10.28 -5.17
C SER A 215 12.69 11.30 -5.97
N GLY A 216 12.92 12.59 -5.69
CA GLY A 216 12.43 13.67 -6.55
C GLY A 216 12.92 13.51 -7.98
N PRO A 217 12.39 14.28 -8.95
CA PRO A 217 13.02 14.37 -10.26
C PRO A 217 14.50 14.62 -10.03
N ALA A 218 15.37 13.91 -10.73
CA ALA A 218 16.78 14.23 -10.80
C ALA A 218 16.88 15.63 -11.41
N THR A 219 16.69 16.66 -10.59
CA THR A 219 17.26 17.97 -10.85
C THR A 219 18.74 17.67 -11.00
N SER A 220 19.29 18.15 -12.10
CA SER A 220 20.71 18.16 -12.38
C SER A 220 21.48 18.68 -11.16
N VAL A 221 21.86 17.79 -10.24
CA VAL A 221 22.93 18.01 -9.29
C VAL A 221 24.21 17.50 -9.95
N GLY A 222 24.46 18.05 -11.14
CA GLY A 222 25.77 18.08 -11.78
C GLY A 222 26.40 19.45 -11.52
N ALA A 223 26.45 19.87 -10.27
CA ALA A 223 27.31 20.94 -9.78
C ALA A 223 27.20 20.97 -8.25
N ILE A 224 28.33 21.00 -7.56
CA ILE A 224 28.46 21.17 -6.11
C ILE A 224 28.22 19.88 -5.31
N TYR A 225 29.10 18.88 -5.48
CA TYR A 225 29.90 18.26 -4.41
C TYR A 225 30.75 17.16 -5.07
N PRO A 226 32.10 17.26 -5.08
CA PRO A 226 32.93 16.19 -5.59
C PRO A 226 32.91 15.00 -4.61
N ASP A 227 32.57 13.85 -5.17
CA ASP A 227 33.16 12.54 -4.89
C ASP A 227 33.52 12.20 -3.43
N VAL A 228 32.64 11.44 -2.77
CA VAL A 228 33.01 10.61 -1.62
C VAL A 228 32.60 9.16 -1.86
N ASN A 229 33.07 8.56 -2.97
CA ASN A 229 33.17 7.11 -3.07
C ASN A 229 34.34 6.63 -3.96
N ALA A 230 35.44 7.38 -4.00
CA ALA A 230 36.72 6.87 -4.46
C ALA A 230 37.47 6.17 -3.31
N ALA A 231 36.98 5.01 -2.84
CA ALA A 231 37.78 4.04 -2.09
C ALA A 231 37.04 2.70 -1.91
N MET A 232 36.88 1.94 -2.99
CA MET A 232 36.95 0.46 -2.98
C MET A 232 36.74 -0.05 -4.41
N THR A 233 37.81 0.02 -5.21
CA THR A 233 37.91 -0.76 -6.43
C THR A 233 39.04 -1.77 -6.22
N VAL A 234 38.68 -2.98 -5.79
CA VAL A 234 39.55 -4.14 -5.99
C VAL A 234 39.45 -4.45 -7.48
N ARG A 235 40.44 -3.99 -8.25
CA ARG A 235 40.63 -4.39 -9.65
C ARG A 235 41.12 -5.83 -9.66
N THR A 236 40.26 -6.76 -10.00
CA THR A 236 40.68 -8.05 -10.56
C THR A 236 40.65 -7.90 -12.08
N LEU A 237 41.80 -7.65 -12.68
CA LEU A 237 42.01 -7.86 -14.12
C LEU A 237 43.18 -8.82 -14.27
N ALA A 238 42.84 -9.96 -14.85
CA ALA A 238 43.73 -11.05 -15.21
C ALA A 238 44.80 -10.55 -16.19
N SER A 239 46.07 -10.78 -15.86
CA SER A 239 47.16 -10.79 -16.82
C SER A 239 47.43 -12.23 -17.24
N THR A 240 47.07 -12.56 -18.48
CA THR A 240 47.60 -13.72 -19.19
C THR A 240 49.05 -13.44 -19.56
N GLY A 241 49.96 -14.09 -18.85
CA GLY A 241 51.38 -14.16 -19.18
C GLY A 241 51.85 -15.58 -18.90
N THR A 242 52.03 -16.35 -19.96
CA THR A 242 52.66 -17.66 -19.99
C THR A 242 54.09 -17.60 -19.46
N GLN A 243 54.45 -18.48 -18.51
CA GLN A 243 55.70 -19.24 -18.55
C GLN A 243 55.69 -20.38 -17.53
N GLU A 244 56.35 -21.46 -17.95
CA GLU A 244 56.43 -22.80 -17.38
C GLU A 244 57.25 -22.86 -16.07
N ALA A 245 56.91 -23.84 -15.21
CA ALA A 245 57.79 -24.95 -14.80
C ALA A 245 57.56 -25.38 -13.34
N ASP A 246 57.33 -26.69 -13.20
CA ASP A 246 57.78 -27.62 -12.15
C ASP A 246 57.37 -27.47 -10.68
N GLY A 247 56.89 -28.60 -10.14
CA GLY A 247 57.24 -29.07 -8.79
C GLY A 247 56.09 -29.29 -7.80
N GLN A 248 55.75 -30.57 -7.56
CA GLN A 248 55.54 -31.28 -6.26
C GLN A 248 55.34 -30.41 -4.99
N SER A 249 54.55 -30.71 -3.95
CA SER A 249 53.86 -31.89 -3.42
C SER A 249 53.05 -31.44 -2.17
N GLU A 250 52.06 -32.24 -1.77
CA GLU A 250 51.54 -32.53 -0.40
C GLU A 250 51.76 -31.54 0.77
N THR A 251 50.69 -31.18 1.50
CA THR A 251 50.38 -31.64 2.88
C THR A 251 49.24 -30.86 3.57
N GLU A 252 48.53 -31.58 4.43
CA GLU A 252 47.51 -31.15 5.40
C GLU A 252 48.03 -30.09 6.40
N GLN A 253 47.13 -29.26 6.97
CA GLN A 253 46.93 -29.20 8.44
C GLN A 253 45.82 -28.26 8.90
N GLN A 254 45.11 -28.75 9.93
CA GLN A 254 44.15 -28.07 10.79
C GLN A 254 44.83 -27.12 11.81
N ALA A 255 44.14 -26.05 12.19
CA ALA A 255 44.12 -25.42 13.53
C ALA A 255 42.99 -24.38 13.52
N SER A 256 41.93 -24.37 14.33
CA SER A 256 41.74 -24.43 15.79
C SER A 256 42.31 -23.22 16.56
N THR A 257 41.43 -22.26 16.88
CA THR A 257 41.38 -21.41 18.10
C THR A 257 40.04 -20.65 18.04
N SER A 258 38.99 -21.05 18.75
CA SER A 258 38.65 -20.74 20.15
C SER A 258 38.92 -19.30 20.57
N GLU A 259 37.87 -18.48 20.63
CA GLU A 259 37.67 -17.52 21.72
C GLU A 259 36.17 -17.44 22.00
N ALA A 260 35.82 -17.75 23.24
CA ALA A 260 34.49 -17.72 23.80
C ALA A 260 34.41 -16.48 24.70
N GLU A 261 33.36 -15.67 24.54
CA GLU A 261 32.91 -14.77 25.60
C GLU A 261 31.39 -14.95 25.82
N THR A 262 31.07 -15.27 27.07
CA THR A 262 29.77 -15.55 27.69
C THR A 262 28.95 -14.28 27.98
N PRO A 263 27.65 -14.41 28.33
CA PRO A 263 26.60 -13.44 28.01
C PRO A 263 26.28 -12.46 29.15
N LEU A 264 25.87 -11.24 28.81
CA LEU A 264 25.21 -10.33 29.75
C LEU A 264 23.68 -10.47 29.63
N THR A 265 23.12 -11.29 30.52
CA THR A 265 21.72 -11.24 30.95
C THR A 265 21.41 -9.89 31.60
N LEU A 266 20.43 -9.15 31.06
CA LEU A 266 19.77 -8.05 31.77
C LEU A 266 18.29 -8.41 31.96
N THR A 267 17.97 -8.72 33.21
CA THR A 267 16.63 -8.88 33.77
C THR A 267 15.83 -7.58 33.65
N PHE A 268 14.70 -7.62 32.94
CA PHE A 268 13.71 -6.53 32.98
C PHE A 268 12.75 -6.74 34.15
N GLN A 269 12.85 -5.86 35.15
CA GLN A 269 11.88 -5.73 36.23
C GLN A 269 10.69 -4.90 35.72
N TRP A 270 9.49 -5.48 35.75
CA TRP A 270 8.24 -4.79 35.44
C TRP A 270 7.94 -3.72 36.50
N VAL A 271 7.84 -2.46 36.08
CA VAL A 271 7.12 -1.42 36.85
C VAL A 271 5.82 -1.12 36.11
N ALA A 272 4.72 -1.68 36.63
CA ALA A 272 3.39 -1.28 36.27
C ALA A 272 3.11 0.13 36.78
N LEU A 273 2.76 1.07 35.91
CA LEU A 273 2.13 2.33 36.29
C LEU A 273 0.65 2.27 35.93
N MET A 274 -0.15 1.84 36.92
CA MET A 274 -1.55 2.21 36.99
C MET A 274 -1.63 3.74 37.16
N GLY A 275 -2.42 4.41 36.33
CA GLY A 275 -2.93 5.75 36.65
C GLY A 275 -3.83 5.66 37.89
N PRO A 276 -4.05 6.77 38.63
CA PRO A 276 -5.25 7.53 38.28
C PRO A 276 -5.23 9.03 38.64
N ALA A 277 -6.26 9.72 38.12
CA ALA A 277 -7.02 10.80 38.76
C ALA A 277 -6.22 11.76 39.68
N ASN A 278 -5.76 12.88 39.11
CA ASN A 278 -5.86 14.22 39.69
C ASN A 278 -5.09 15.23 38.82
N GLY A 279 -5.81 15.99 37.99
CA GLY A 279 -5.59 17.41 37.67
C GLY A 279 -4.21 17.97 37.27
N GLY A 280 -3.16 17.18 37.04
CA GLY A 280 -1.83 17.68 36.65
C GLY A 280 -1.72 17.90 35.13
N SER A 281 -1.22 19.06 34.70
CA SER A 281 -1.03 19.34 33.27
C SER A 281 0.12 18.50 32.68
N LEU A 282 -0.01 18.17 31.38
CA LEU A 282 0.96 17.44 30.54
C LEU A 282 2.42 17.92 30.67
N VAL A 283 2.62 19.19 31.04
CA VAL A 283 3.94 19.81 31.19
C VAL A 283 4.71 19.24 32.39
N SER A 284 4.01 18.86 33.47
CA SER A 284 4.66 18.33 34.67
C SER A 284 5.23 16.91 34.47
N TRP A 285 4.54 16.10 33.65
CA TRP A 285 4.99 14.76 33.28
C TRP A 285 6.18 14.77 32.30
N LEU A 286 6.21 15.74 31.37
CA LEU A 286 7.34 15.94 30.45
C LEU A 286 8.63 16.32 31.19
N VAL A 287 8.53 17.12 32.26
CA VAL A 287 9.70 17.50 33.09
C VAL A 287 10.25 16.33 33.89
N LEU A 288 9.38 15.42 34.37
CA LEU A 288 9.82 14.23 35.12
C LEU A 288 10.47 13.19 34.19
N ALA A 289 9.92 12.98 32.99
CA ALA A 289 10.52 12.12 31.96
C ALA A 289 11.88 12.64 31.48
N ALA A 290 12.03 13.97 31.35
CA ALA A 290 13.31 14.59 30.99
C ALA A 290 14.39 14.40 32.08
N ARG A 291 14.03 14.38 33.37
CA ARG A 291 14.97 14.12 34.47
C ARG A 291 15.40 12.66 34.60
N MET A 292 14.58 11.72 34.15
CA MET A 292 14.96 10.29 34.14
C MET A 292 15.89 9.95 32.96
N ALA A 293 15.72 10.63 31.81
CA ALA A 293 16.59 10.45 30.65
C ALA A 293 18.04 10.94 30.88
N THR A 294 18.26 11.88 31.82
CA THR A 294 19.59 12.43 32.11
C THR A 294 20.53 11.50 32.89
N ASN A 295 20.05 10.37 33.43
CA ASN A 295 20.89 9.45 34.23
C ASN A 295 21.42 8.22 33.46
N LEU A 296 21.22 8.14 32.14
CA LEU A 296 21.72 7.04 31.29
C LEU A 296 22.88 7.45 30.35
N ALA A 297 23.42 8.66 30.52
CA ALA A 297 24.46 9.21 29.66
C ALA A 297 25.84 9.18 30.32
N ASP A 298 26.39 7.98 30.56
CA ASP A 298 27.79 7.84 31.01
C ASP A 298 28.59 6.83 30.18
N GLN A 299 28.42 6.88 28.86
CA GLN A 299 29.43 6.38 27.91
C GLN A 299 29.66 7.42 26.81
N PRO A 300 30.92 7.75 26.47
CA PRO A 300 31.21 8.77 25.48
C PRO A 300 30.77 8.28 24.08
N PRO A 301 29.86 9.01 23.39
CA PRO A 301 29.42 8.59 22.06
C PRO A 301 30.52 8.85 21.02
N ASN A 302 30.77 7.85 20.17
CA ASN A 302 31.67 7.94 19.04
C ASN A 302 31.25 9.12 18.11
N LYS A 303 32.21 9.96 17.71
CA LYS A 303 31.98 11.15 16.83
C LYS A 303 31.22 10.80 15.55
N LYS A 304 31.37 9.60 14.99
CA LYS A 304 30.61 9.16 13.81
C LYS A 304 29.11 9.00 14.10
N THR A 305 28.75 8.51 15.28
CA THR A 305 27.36 8.31 15.69
C THR A 305 26.62 9.64 15.84
N LYS A 306 27.28 10.67 16.38
CA LYS A 306 26.68 11.99 16.64
C LYS A 306 26.38 12.78 15.35
N ILE A 307 27.19 12.60 14.31
CA ILE A 307 27.01 13.26 13.01
C ILE A 307 25.89 12.59 12.22
N MET A 308 25.80 11.25 12.27
CA MET A 308 24.76 10.48 11.59
C MET A 308 23.37 10.74 12.18
N THR A 309 23.23 10.87 13.50
CA THR A 309 21.94 11.22 14.13
C THR A 309 21.49 12.64 13.79
N ALA A 310 22.39 13.62 13.81
CA ALA A 310 22.03 15.00 13.47
C ALA A 310 21.58 15.15 12.00
N GLN A 311 22.21 14.42 11.07
CA GLN A 311 21.80 14.42 9.66
C GLN A 311 20.44 13.73 9.43
N VAL A 312 20.16 12.63 10.15
CA VAL A 312 18.87 11.94 10.08
C VAL A 312 17.75 12.77 10.69
N GLU A 313 18.01 13.46 11.81
CA GLU A 313 17.07 14.39 12.44
C GLU A 313 16.74 15.57 11.52
N GLN A 314 17.76 16.17 10.89
CA GLN A 314 17.56 17.28 9.96
C GLN A 314 16.75 16.85 8.73
N LEU A 315 17.05 15.66 8.17
CA LEU A 315 16.30 15.11 7.04
C LEU A 315 14.83 14.82 7.40
N ALA A 316 14.56 14.35 8.62
CA ALA A 316 13.19 14.13 9.10
C ALA A 316 12.43 15.46 9.25
N ILE A 317 13.07 16.50 9.80
CA ILE A 317 12.49 17.84 9.93
C ILE A 317 12.13 18.42 8.56
N ASP A 318 13.04 18.32 7.59
CA ASP A 318 12.82 18.88 6.26
C ASP A 318 11.76 18.10 5.48
N THR A 319 11.70 16.78 5.65
CA THR A 319 10.62 15.94 5.08
C THR A 319 9.26 16.34 5.63
N ILE A 320 9.15 16.56 6.95
CA ILE A 320 7.90 16.99 7.59
C ILE A 320 7.47 18.36 7.06
N ARG A 321 8.41 19.30 6.92
CA ARG A 321 8.12 20.66 6.40
C ARG A 321 7.61 20.64 4.97
N VAL A 322 8.25 19.86 4.09
CA VAL A 322 7.84 19.74 2.69
C VAL A 322 6.47 19.07 2.59
N THR A 323 6.25 17.97 3.32
CA THR A 323 4.96 17.27 3.33
C THR A 323 3.84 18.17 3.85
N ALA A 324 4.09 18.93 4.92
CA ALA A 324 3.11 19.88 5.45
C ALA A 324 2.82 21.02 4.46
N ALA A 325 3.82 21.55 3.77
CA ALA A 325 3.65 22.58 2.75
C ALA A 325 2.82 22.07 1.55
N GLU A 326 3.07 20.84 1.10
CA GLU A 326 2.27 20.20 0.03
C GLU A 326 0.82 19.95 0.47
N MET A 327 0.59 19.52 1.71
CA MET A 327 -0.77 19.35 2.26
C MET A 327 -1.53 20.69 2.30
N VAL A 328 -0.86 21.77 2.72
CA VAL A 328 -1.44 23.12 2.71
C VAL A 328 -1.74 23.60 1.28
N GLN A 329 -0.88 23.31 0.30
CA GLN A 329 -1.17 23.65 -1.09
C GLN A 329 -2.32 22.83 -1.67
N LYS A 330 -2.39 21.52 -1.40
CA LYS A 330 -3.49 20.66 -1.84
C LYS A 330 -4.84 21.07 -1.24
N ALA A 331 -4.85 21.51 0.02
CA ALA A 331 -6.03 22.08 0.66
C ALA A 331 -6.49 23.39 0.00
N LYS A 332 -5.54 24.25 -0.41
CA LYS A 332 -5.84 25.51 -1.10
C LYS A 332 -6.28 25.34 -2.56
N SER A 333 -5.88 24.26 -3.23
CA SER A 333 -6.22 24.00 -4.63
C SER A 333 -7.56 23.28 -4.84
N GLY A 334 -8.31 22.99 -3.76
CA GLY A 334 -9.62 22.33 -3.85
C GLY A 334 -9.57 20.88 -4.36
N HIS A 335 -8.45 20.17 -4.14
CA HIS A 335 -8.29 18.79 -4.60
C HIS A 335 -9.13 17.83 -3.75
N PRO A 336 -9.96 16.96 -4.33
CA PRO A 336 -10.75 16.00 -3.56
C PRO A 336 -9.80 14.97 -2.92
N GLY A 337 -9.66 15.01 -1.59
CA GLY A 337 -8.78 14.11 -0.82
C GLY A 337 -8.01 14.74 0.35
N ALA A 338 -8.09 16.05 0.58
CA ALA A 338 -7.50 16.64 1.79
C ALA A 338 -8.37 16.31 3.02
N PRO A 339 -7.84 15.71 4.11
CA PRO A 339 -8.53 15.68 5.38
C PRO A 339 -8.65 17.12 5.91
N MET A 340 -9.86 17.50 6.33
CA MET A 340 -10.10 18.75 7.08
C MET A 340 -9.35 18.74 8.41
#